data_AF-A0A829CQA5-F1
#
_entry.id   AF-A0A829CQA5-F1
#
_cell.length_a   1.000
_cell.length_b   1.000
_cell.length_c   1.000
_cell.angle_alpha   90.00
_cell.angle_beta   90.00
_cell.angle_gamma   90.00
#
_symmetry.space_group_name_H-M   'P 1'
#
loop_
_entity.id
_entity.type
_entity.pdbx_description
1 polymer ?
#
loop_
_entity_poly.entity_id
_entity_poly.type
_entity_poly.pdbx_seq_one_letter_code
_entity_poly.pdbx_strand_id
1 'polypeptide(L)'
;MLEYSIFFILPNLDFNQYCPPTEEIPILEPGTYTRYMSEGDTYIFDNRARLNARTSTFGLSRYFTFIIQENPEQDIKLTTPECGTSPYEFRSNQDSGQLGQLENIYIELSVPPLPVKRSSFFTKLKAVSGSGTITFTTPNVPDPPEAH
;
A
#
# COMPACT_ATOMS: atom_id res chain seq x y z
N MET A 1 23.31 -3.97 -5.82
CA MET A 1 23.22 -2.55 -5.43
C MET A 1 21.76 -2.35 -5.04
N LEU A 2 21.44 -2.20 -3.76
CA LEU A 2 20.07 -1.87 -3.33
C LEU A 2 19.85 -0.41 -3.71
N GLU A 3 19.05 -0.15 -4.74
CA GLU A 3 18.65 1.21 -5.11
C GLU A 3 17.60 1.69 -4.10
N TYR A 4 18.03 2.55 -3.18
CA TYR A 4 17.12 3.25 -2.27
C TYR A 4 16.57 4.49 -2.97
N SER A 5 15.41 4.37 -3.60
CA SER A 5 14.77 5.51 -4.25
C SER A 5 14.05 6.38 -3.21
N ILE A 6 14.52 7.62 -3.04
CA ILE A 6 13.86 8.63 -2.23
C ILE A 6 12.77 9.29 -3.11
N PHE A 7 11.49 9.02 -2.83
CA PHE A 7 10.37 9.68 -3.50
C PHE A 7 9.71 10.71 -2.58
N PHE A 8 9.48 11.92 -3.09
CA PHE A 8 8.82 13.02 -2.38
C PHE A 8 7.31 12.86 -2.42
N ILE A 9 6.69 12.63 -1.26
CA ILE A 9 5.25 12.40 -1.17
C ILE A 9 4.79 13.07 0.11
N LEU A 10 3.81 13.98 -0.02
CA LEU A 10 3.29 14.72 1.11
C LEU A 10 2.67 13.74 2.14
N PRO A 11 3.02 13.81 3.42
CA PRO A 11 2.26 13.10 4.45
C PRO A 11 0.84 13.68 4.49
N ASN A 12 -0.15 12.84 4.81
CA ASN A 12 -1.53 13.28 5.09
C ASN A 12 -2.29 13.82 3.88
N LEU A 13 -2.15 13.15 2.73
CA LEU A 13 -2.88 13.45 1.49
C LEU A 13 -4.42 13.26 1.59
N ASP A 14 -4.94 12.69 2.68
CA ASP A 14 -6.36 12.33 2.82
C ASP A 14 -7.27 13.43 3.40
N PHE A 15 -6.76 14.65 3.58
CA PHE A 15 -7.52 15.74 4.18
C PHE A 15 -8.84 15.99 3.43
N ASN A 16 -9.97 15.71 4.10
CA ASN A 16 -11.35 15.97 3.67
C ASN A 16 -11.88 15.28 2.39
N GLN A 17 -11.13 14.37 1.75
CA GLN A 17 -11.57 13.67 0.53
C GLN A 17 -11.32 12.15 0.53
N TYR A 18 -10.85 11.60 1.66
CA TYR A 18 -10.54 10.19 1.93
C TYR A 18 -9.40 9.58 1.08
N CYS A 19 -9.14 10.12 -0.11
CA CYS A 19 -7.90 9.99 -0.89
C CYS A 19 -7.74 11.20 -1.83
N PRO A 20 -6.50 11.59 -2.21
CA PRO A 20 -6.28 12.62 -3.21
C PRO A 20 -6.78 12.20 -4.63
N PRO A 21 -6.81 13.14 -5.59
CA PRO A 21 -6.97 12.83 -7.01
C PRO A 21 -5.96 11.77 -7.49
N THR A 22 -6.34 10.96 -8.49
CA THR A 22 -5.50 9.82 -8.94
C THR A 22 -4.17 10.28 -9.51
N GLU A 23 -4.20 11.43 -10.17
CA GLU A 23 -3.08 12.08 -10.83
C GLU A 23 -2.04 12.62 -9.83
N GLU A 24 -2.44 12.77 -8.57
CA GLU A 24 -1.58 13.20 -7.46
C GLU A 24 -1.04 12.01 -6.64
N ILE A 25 -1.55 10.79 -6.87
CA ILE A 25 -1.07 9.58 -6.20
C ILE A 25 0.16 9.07 -6.95
N PRO A 26 1.32 8.97 -6.26
CA PRO A 26 2.55 8.51 -6.89
C PRO A 26 2.44 7.04 -7.27
N ILE A 27 2.82 6.71 -8.50
CA ILE A 27 3.09 5.33 -8.91
C ILE A 27 4.40 4.91 -8.26
N LEU A 28 4.38 3.80 -7.54
CA LEU A 28 5.58 3.25 -6.93
C LEU A 28 6.09 2.05 -7.73
N GLU A 29 7.37 2.09 -8.09
CA GLU A 29 8.04 0.98 -8.77
C GLU A 29 8.17 -0.26 -7.88
N PRO A 30 8.45 -1.46 -8.43
CA PRO A 30 8.83 -2.61 -7.62
C PRO A 30 10.18 -2.33 -6.99
N GLY A 31 10.30 -2.60 -5.71
CA GLY A 31 11.57 -2.42 -5.02
C GLY A 31 11.40 -2.28 -3.53
N THR A 32 12.54 -2.09 -2.87
CA THR A 32 12.61 -1.85 -1.43
C THR A 32 12.79 -0.37 -1.19
N TYR A 33 11.91 0.20 -0.39
CA TYR A 33 11.86 1.61 -0.07
C TYR A 33 12.04 1.81 1.42
N THR A 34 12.71 2.91 1.77
CA THR A 34 12.93 3.30 3.15
C THR A 34 12.32 4.67 3.37
N ARG A 35 11.52 4.81 4.43
CA ARG A 35 10.81 6.06 4.71
C ARG A 35 10.70 6.31 6.21
N TYR A 36 10.95 7.54 6.62
CA TYR A 36 10.61 7.99 7.97
C TYR A 36 9.11 8.32 8.04
N MET A 37 8.44 7.79 9.06
CA MET A 37 7.03 8.07 9.37
C MET A 37 6.90 8.32 10.88
N SER A 38 6.05 9.27 11.25
CA SER A 38 5.61 9.52 12.63
C SER A 38 4.14 9.16 12.79
N GLU A 39 3.70 8.92 14.02
CA GLU A 39 2.29 8.69 14.34
C GLU A 39 1.37 9.68 13.62
N GLY A 40 0.36 9.14 12.95
CA GLY A 40 -0.60 9.88 12.14
C GLY A 40 -0.18 10.05 10.68
N ASP A 41 1.11 9.89 10.35
CA ASP A 41 1.56 9.97 8.96
C ASP A 41 0.93 8.86 8.11
N THR A 42 0.50 9.28 6.93
CA THR A 42 -0.05 8.39 5.91
C THR A 42 0.72 8.53 4.62
N TYR A 43 0.86 7.42 3.92
CA TYR A 43 1.46 7.38 2.61
C TYR A 43 0.64 6.50 1.67
N ILE A 44 0.08 7.11 0.63
CA ILE A 44 -0.69 6.41 -0.41
C ILE A 44 0.12 6.35 -1.70
N PHE A 45 0.06 5.20 -2.35
CA PHE A 45 0.72 4.98 -3.63
C PHE A 45 -0.07 4.01 -4.51
N ASP A 46 0.21 4.12 -5.80
CA ASP A 46 -0.44 3.33 -6.83
C ASP A 46 0.48 2.17 -7.26
N ASN A 47 0.05 0.93 -6.98
CA ASN A 47 0.70 -0.30 -7.45
C ASN A 47 0.12 -0.81 -8.77
N ARG A 48 -0.91 -0.16 -9.33
CA ARG A 48 -1.63 -0.64 -10.52
C ARG A 48 -0.76 -0.64 -11.78
N ALA A 49 0.38 0.03 -11.81
CA ALA A 49 1.36 -0.18 -12.87
C ALA A 49 1.79 -1.67 -13.02
N ARG A 50 1.59 -2.51 -11.99
CA ARG A 50 1.81 -3.98 -12.03
C ARG A 50 0.59 -4.77 -12.47
N LEU A 51 -0.58 -4.14 -12.47
CA LEU A 51 -1.80 -4.70 -13.03
C LEU A 51 -1.73 -4.49 -14.54
N ASN A 52 -0.93 -5.34 -15.21
CA ASN A 52 -0.78 -5.31 -16.65
C ASN A 52 -2.17 -5.17 -17.31
N ALA A 53 -2.37 -4.04 -17.99
CA ALA A 53 -3.56 -3.70 -18.72
C ALA A 53 -3.69 -4.63 -19.93
N ARG A 54 -4.12 -5.88 -19.72
CA ARG A 54 -4.59 -6.85 -20.71
C ARG A 54 -4.80 -8.20 -20.02
N THR A 55 -6.05 -8.53 -19.73
CA THR A 55 -6.79 -9.71 -20.24
C THR A 55 -7.83 -10.19 -19.22
N SER A 56 -9.00 -10.53 -19.75
CA SER A 56 -10.18 -11.13 -19.12
C SER A 56 -9.97 -12.46 -18.38
N THR A 57 -8.71 -12.89 -18.21
CA THR A 57 -8.28 -14.01 -17.35
C THR A 57 -8.00 -13.55 -15.91
N PHE A 58 -7.76 -12.25 -15.77
CA PHE A 58 -7.87 -11.44 -14.57
C PHE A 58 -9.20 -11.71 -13.82
N GLY A 59 -9.25 -12.09 -12.54
CA GLY A 59 -10.51 -11.98 -11.76
C GLY A 59 -10.89 -10.50 -11.56
N LEU A 60 -11.82 -10.17 -10.67
CA LEU A 60 -12.12 -8.75 -10.36
C LEU A 60 -11.02 -8.07 -9.52
N SER A 61 -10.14 -8.87 -8.92
CA SER A 61 -9.12 -8.44 -7.96
C SER A 61 -7.95 -9.41 -7.91
N ARG A 62 -6.83 -8.98 -7.33
CA ARG A 62 -5.65 -9.80 -7.06
C ARG A 62 -5.01 -9.45 -5.71
N TYR A 63 -4.44 -10.46 -5.06
CA TYR A 63 -3.61 -10.27 -3.89
C TYR A 63 -2.21 -9.81 -4.28
N PHE A 64 -1.64 -8.99 -3.41
CA PHE A 64 -0.28 -8.50 -3.51
C PHE A 64 0.38 -8.61 -2.14
N THR A 65 1.46 -9.39 -2.07
CA THR A 65 2.26 -9.53 -0.86
C THR A 65 3.33 -8.46 -0.80
N PHE A 66 3.34 -7.72 0.30
CA PHE A 66 4.33 -6.73 0.67
C PHE A 66 5.18 -7.27 1.82
N ILE A 67 6.42 -6.85 1.86
CA ILE A 67 7.31 -7.11 3.01
C ILE A 67 7.49 -5.80 3.74
N ILE A 68 7.18 -5.74 5.03
CA ILE A 68 7.34 -4.53 5.85
C ILE A 68 8.26 -4.84 7.03
N GLN A 69 9.16 -3.90 7.31
CA GLN A 69 9.97 -3.88 8.51
C GLN A 69 9.81 -2.52 9.18
N GLU A 70 9.22 -2.53 10.37
CA GLU A 70 8.95 -1.35 11.17
C GLU A 70 10.11 -1.06 12.14
N ASN A 71 10.15 0.15 12.70
CA ASN A 71 11.05 0.46 13.81
C ASN A 71 10.56 -0.26 15.10
N PRO A 72 11.41 -0.78 16.01
CA PRO A 72 11.01 -1.52 17.21
C PRO A 72 10.01 -0.89 18.21
N GLU A 73 9.55 0.34 17.97
CA GLU A 73 8.56 1.04 18.80
C GLU A 73 7.47 1.72 17.94
N GLN A 74 7.35 1.29 16.70
CA GLN A 74 6.42 1.85 15.72
C GLN A 74 5.47 0.78 15.24
N ASP A 75 4.19 1.13 15.05
CA ASP A 75 3.15 0.28 14.45
C ASP A 75 2.75 0.90 13.11
N ILE A 76 2.96 0.17 12.01
CA ILE A 76 2.49 0.54 10.68
C ILE A 76 1.35 -0.39 10.27
N LYS A 77 0.34 0.19 9.65
CA LYS A 77 -0.72 -0.56 8.99
C LYS A 77 -0.64 -0.37 7.50
N LEU A 78 -0.68 -1.49 6.78
CA LEU A 78 -0.94 -1.52 5.36
C LEU A 78 -2.43 -1.71 5.14
N THR A 79 -3.04 -0.79 4.42
CA THR A 79 -4.45 -0.83 4.10
C THR A 79 -4.66 -0.50 2.63
N THR A 80 -5.88 -0.74 2.15
CA THR A 80 -6.35 -0.17 0.90
C THR A 80 -7.61 0.68 1.16
N PRO A 81 -7.63 1.96 0.77
CA PRO A 81 -8.72 2.87 1.10
C PRO A 81 -9.92 2.77 0.14
N GLU A 82 -11.10 3.17 0.62
CA GLU A 82 -12.30 3.44 -0.19
C GLU A 82 -12.36 4.93 -0.58
N CYS A 83 -11.58 5.30 -1.60
CA CYS A 83 -11.39 6.70 -1.97
C CYS A 83 -12.68 7.42 -2.39
N GLY A 84 -12.89 8.63 -1.86
CA GLY A 84 -13.89 9.61 -2.29
C GLY A 84 -15.26 9.53 -1.61
N THR A 85 -15.60 8.42 -0.93
CA THR A 85 -16.94 8.25 -0.35
C THR A 85 -16.96 7.86 1.11
N SER A 86 -15.87 7.32 1.66
CA SER A 86 -15.87 6.74 2.99
C SER A 86 -14.48 6.83 3.63
N PRO A 87 -14.37 7.05 4.96
CA PRO A 87 -13.11 6.87 5.69
C PRO A 87 -12.72 5.40 5.84
N TYR A 88 -13.49 4.48 5.27
CA TYR A 88 -13.26 3.05 5.39
C TYR A 88 -11.98 2.63 4.66
N GLU A 89 -11.22 1.76 5.31
CA GLU A 89 -10.00 1.16 4.82
C GLU A 89 -10.08 -0.35 5.02
N PHE A 90 -9.81 -1.12 3.97
CA PHE A 90 -9.68 -2.56 4.06
C PHE A 90 -8.29 -2.88 4.61
N ARG A 91 -8.22 -3.70 5.65
CA ARG A 91 -6.97 -4.08 6.32
C ARG A 91 -6.21 -5.11 5.48
N SER A 92 -4.88 -5.09 5.60
CA SER A 92 -4.05 -6.22 5.20
C SER A 92 -4.35 -7.46 6.02
N ASN A 93 -3.98 -8.61 5.45
CA ASN A 93 -3.93 -9.88 6.15
C ASN A 93 -2.49 -10.20 6.55
N GLN A 94 -2.32 -11.13 7.50
CA GLN A 94 -1.03 -11.57 8.05
C GLN A 94 -0.19 -10.50 8.79
N ASP A 95 -0.75 -9.32 9.01
CA ASP A 95 -0.21 -8.35 9.96
C ASP A 95 -0.23 -8.99 11.37
N SER A 96 0.95 -9.16 11.96
CA SER A 96 1.10 -9.88 13.23
C SER A 96 0.81 -9.00 14.43
N GLY A 97 0.76 -7.67 14.24
CA GLY A 97 0.65 -6.67 15.30
C GLY A 97 1.89 -6.60 16.21
N GLN A 98 3.01 -7.22 15.82
CA GLN A 98 4.25 -7.20 16.58
C GLN A 98 5.19 -6.12 16.06
N LEU A 99 5.60 -5.22 16.96
CA LEU A 99 6.46 -4.09 16.60
C LEU A 99 7.88 -4.55 16.23
N GLY A 100 8.46 -3.91 15.21
CA GLY A 100 9.85 -4.13 14.80
C GLY A 100 10.13 -5.46 14.08
N GLN A 101 9.11 -6.26 13.80
CA GLN A 101 9.27 -7.51 13.06
C GLN A 101 9.27 -7.27 11.56
N LEU A 102 9.90 -8.20 10.84
CA LEU A 102 9.73 -8.30 9.39
C LEU A 102 8.44 -9.10 9.13
N GLU A 103 7.49 -8.47 8.46
CA GLU A 103 6.19 -9.05 8.17
C GLU A 103 5.98 -9.20 6.67
N ASN A 104 5.43 -10.36 6.27
CA ASN A 104 4.86 -10.53 4.94
C ASN A 104 3.36 -10.36 5.07
N ILE A 105 2.84 -9.30 4.48
CA ILE A 105 1.42 -8.93 4.59
C ILE A 105 0.85 -8.77 3.19
N TYR A 106 -0.42 -9.12 3.01
CA TYR A 106 -1.04 -9.03 1.70
C TYR A 106 -2.35 -8.26 1.73
N ILE A 107 -2.59 -7.54 0.63
CA ILE A 107 -3.82 -6.78 0.37
C ILE A 107 -4.42 -7.19 -0.97
N GLU A 108 -5.73 -7.06 -1.08
CA GLU A 108 -6.46 -7.30 -2.31
C GLU A 108 -6.67 -5.98 -3.06
N LEU A 109 -6.19 -5.90 -4.30
CA LEU A 109 -6.37 -4.74 -5.16
C LEU A 109 -7.25 -5.10 -6.37
N SER A 110 -8.17 -4.21 -6.72
CA SER A 110 -9.06 -4.30 -7.87
C SER A 110 -8.26 -4.21 -9.17
N VAL A 111 -8.60 -5.05 -10.16
CA VAL A 111 -7.94 -5.08 -11.47
C VAL A 111 -8.85 -4.55 -12.59
N PRO A 112 -8.30 -4.09 -13.73
CA PRO A 112 -9.13 -3.62 -14.84
C PRO A 112 -10.11 -4.67 -15.39
N PRO A 113 -11.34 -4.27 -15.82
CA PRO A 113 -11.85 -2.91 -15.89
C PRO A 113 -12.17 -2.33 -14.52
N LEU A 114 -11.65 -1.15 -14.26
CA LEU A 114 -11.73 -0.52 -12.95
C LEU A 114 -13.11 0.10 -12.73
N PRO A 115 -13.75 -0.12 -11.56
CA PRO A 115 -15.00 0.55 -11.22
C PRO A 115 -14.84 2.08 -11.15
N VAL A 116 -15.96 2.81 -11.28
CA VAL A 116 -15.99 4.28 -11.14
C VAL A 116 -15.56 4.71 -9.73
N LYS A 117 -15.94 3.92 -8.72
CA LYS A 117 -15.45 4.11 -7.35
C LYS A 117 -14.06 3.53 -7.24
N ARG A 118 -13.10 4.34 -6.81
CA ARG A 118 -11.69 3.97 -6.63
C ARG A 118 -11.47 3.17 -5.33
N SER A 119 -12.27 2.13 -5.15
CA SER A 119 -12.23 1.24 -3.98
C SER A 119 -11.30 0.07 -4.24
N SER A 120 -10.41 -0.18 -3.29
CA SER A 120 -9.36 -1.21 -3.41
C SER A 120 -8.36 -0.96 -4.54
N PHE A 121 -8.07 0.31 -4.88
CA PHE A 121 -7.18 0.66 -6.02
C PHE A 121 -5.75 0.95 -5.61
N PHE A 122 -5.58 1.55 -4.44
CA PHE A 122 -4.32 2.12 -3.99
C PHE A 122 -3.88 1.44 -2.71
N THR A 123 -2.58 1.44 -2.50
CA THR A 123 -2.00 0.94 -1.27
C THR A 123 -1.76 2.12 -0.33
N LYS A 124 -2.05 1.94 0.95
CA LYS A 124 -1.82 2.95 1.98
C LYS A 124 -1.00 2.37 3.12
N LEU A 125 0.09 3.03 3.47
CA LEU A 125 0.80 2.86 4.72
C LEU A 125 0.35 3.92 5.72
N LYS A 126 0.11 3.52 6.96
CA LYS A 126 -0.29 4.41 8.04
C LYS A 126 0.52 4.11 9.29
N ALA A 127 1.21 5.11 9.82
CA ALA A 127 1.82 5.01 11.14
C ALA A 127 0.72 5.21 12.19
N VAL A 128 0.35 4.14 12.89
CA VAL A 128 -0.70 4.15 13.91
C VAL A 128 -0.18 4.63 15.24
N SER A 129 1.06 4.27 15.60
CA SER A 129 1.73 4.76 16.80
C SER A 129 3.24 4.76 16.62
N GLY A 130 3.93 5.55 17.45
CA GLY A 130 5.39 5.63 17.44
C GLY A 130 5.95 6.42 16.25
N SER A 131 7.27 6.45 16.13
CA SER A 131 7.95 7.12 15.02
C SER A 131 9.27 6.44 14.69
N GLY A 132 9.66 6.51 13.42
CA GLY A 132 10.81 5.74 12.98
C GLY A 132 10.96 5.66 11.48
N THR A 133 12.09 5.08 11.09
CA THR A 133 12.34 4.68 9.72
C THR A 133 11.83 3.28 9.50
N ILE A 134 10.94 3.12 8.54
CA ILE A 134 10.45 1.82 8.09
C ILE A 134 11.06 1.46 6.75
N THR A 135 11.14 0.16 6.48
CA THR A 135 11.48 -0.37 5.17
C THR A 135 10.31 -1.19 4.67
N PHE A 136 9.93 -1.02 3.40
CA PHE A 136 8.89 -1.84 2.80
C PHE A 136 9.25 -2.21 1.36
N THR A 137 8.89 -3.42 0.96
CA THR A 137 9.15 -3.95 -0.37
C THR A 137 7.82 -4.13 -1.10
N THR A 138 7.72 -3.52 -2.27
CA THR A 138 6.57 -3.67 -3.15
C THR A 138 6.78 -4.83 -4.13
N PRO A 139 5.74 -5.65 -4.37
CA PRO A 139 5.83 -6.77 -5.30
C PRO A 139 5.89 -6.28 -6.76
N ASN A 140 6.56 -7.06 -7.61
CA ASN A 140 6.66 -6.78 -9.05
C ASN A 140 5.47 -7.32 -9.86
N VAL A 141 4.78 -8.34 -9.35
CA VAL A 141 3.60 -8.99 -9.95
C VAL A 141 2.57 -9.31 -8.87
N PRO A 142 1.30 -9.52 -9.22
CA PRO A 142 0.32 -10.04 -8.27
C PRO A 142 0.65 -11.46 -7.83
N ASP A 143 0.15 -11.85 -6.66
CA ASP A 143 0.37 -13.17 -6.07
C ASP A 143 -0.26 -14.28 -6.95
N PRO A 144 0.34 -15.49 -6.98
CA PRO A 144 -0.27 -16.64 -7.66
C PRO A 144 -1.58 -17.08 -6.98
N PRO A 145 -2.49 -17.78 -7.69
CA PRO A 145 -3.82 -18.13 -7.17
C PRO A 145 -3.88 -18.93 -5.85
N GLU A 146 -2.78 -19.55 -5.42
CA GLU A 146 -2.70 -20.43 -4.24
C GLU A 146 -1.62 -19.95 -3.25
N ALA A 147 -1.31 -18.65 -3.23
CA ALA A 147 -0.26 -18.10 -2.37
C ALA A 147 -0.64 -18.06 -0.88
N HIS A 148 -1.94 -18.03 -0.55
CA HIS A 148 -2.49 -17.76 0.78
C HIS A 148 -3.65 -18.68 1.14
#